data_AF-A0A6L7MZ47-F1
#
_entry.id   AF-A0A6L7MZ47-F1
#
_cell.length_a   1.000
_cell.length_b   1.000
_cell.length_c   1.000
_cell.angle_alpha   90.00
_cell.angle_beta   90.00
_cell.angle_gamma   90.00
#
_symmetry.space_group_name_H-M   'P 1'
#
loop_
_entity.id
_entity.type
_entity.pdbx_description
1 polymer ?
#
loop_
_entity_poly.entity_id
_entity_poly.type
_entity_poly.pdbx_seq_one_letter_code
_entity_poly.pdbx_strand_id
1 'polypeptide(L)'
;MLEALKTLEPFRNMDTRALHAAATHARMLRLPPQRTLLRAGQESRRDIFLHKGTVAIRLGGVSRRLDAAAAAGRALGAHGADEIVTLTSVEAISVDRAVFAKPADSPPPTPEAALPASWIPAFLQGPVMRWFPPSTWAWVVKVGEVRRVQSGETLFRVGDVPQELFVVVQGGATCGGERFGPGDAIGAAATLTRAPMVADTVVTAPGVFVRFSRDALVELLDDYQPPDSDQPTCRLDLDTIASADEAEAMKRLDPAKVIAVRGADRERRAAVASRLMQAGFAVR
;
A
#
# COMPACT_ATOMS: atom_id res chain seq x y z
N MET A 1 0.99 -16.13 16.62
CA MET A 1 -0.06 -15.31 15.96
C MET A 1 -1.24 -16.19 15.54
N LEU A 2 -1.02 -17.20 14.69
CA LEU A 2 -2.09 -18.07 14.16
C LEU A 2 -3.01 -18.66 15.25
N GLU A 3 -2.43 -19.26 16.29
CA GLU A 3 -3.22 -19.81 17.41
C GLU A 3 -4.06 -18.76 18.13
N ALA A 4 -3.55 -17.52 18.25
CA ALA A 4 -4.31 -16.43 18.87
C ALA A 4 -5.43 -15.92 17.95
N LEU A 5 -5.26 -15.97 16.62
CA LEU A 5 -6.32 -15.64 15.67
C LEU A 5 -7.44 -16.67 15.72
N LYS A 6 -7.14 -17.98 15.81
CA LYS A 6 -8.16 -19.05 15.91
C LYS A 6 -9.12 -18.89 17.10
N THR A 7 -8.72 -18.18 18.16
CA THR A 7 -9.60 -17.94 19.31
C THR A 7 -10.58 -16.80 19.09
N LEU A 8 -10.41 -16.00 18.03
CA LEU A 8 -11.24 -14.83 17.71
C LEU A 8 -12.40 -15.24 16.78
N GLU A 9 -13.60 -14.69 17.02
CA GLU A 9 -14.85 -15.11 16.35
C GLU A 9 -14.75 -15.08 14.81
N PRO A 10 -14.22 -14.02 14.15
CA PRO A 10 -14.18 -13.97 12.69
C PRO A 10 -13.27 -15.01 12.05
N PHE A 11 -12.32 -15.57 12.79
CA PHE A 11 -11.24 -16.41 12.24
C PHE A 11 -11.39 -17.88 12.60
N ARG A 12 -12.32 -18.23 13.51
CA ARG A 12 -12.50 -19.60 14.00
C ARG A 12 -12.81 -20.60 12.87
N ASN A 13 -13.52 -20.14 11.85
CA ASN A 13 -13.97 -20.97 10.71
C ASN A 13 -13.18 -20.70 9.42
N MET A 14 -12.10 -19.92 9.48
CA MET A 14 -11.25 -19.70 8.31
C MET A 14 -10.42 -20.95 8.03
N ASP A 15 -10.23 -21.27 6.74
CA ASP A 15 -9.25 -22.27 6.36
C ASP A 15 -7.81 -21.81 6.67
N THR A 16 -6.86 -22.74 6.61
CA THR A 16 -5.45 -22.46 6.91
C THR A 16 -4.88 -21.33 6.05
N ARG A 17 -5.24 -21.25 4.77
CA ARG A 17 -4.72 -20.23 3.84
C ARG A 17 -5.24 -18.84 4.21
N ALA A 18 -6.54 -18.71 4.43
CA ALA A 18 -7.18 -17.47 4.86
C ALA A 18 -6.65 -17.00 6.22
N LEU A 19 -6.43 -17.93 7.16
CA LEU A 19 -5.85 -17.62 8.46
C LEU A 19 -4.40 -17.11 8.35
N HIS A 20 -3.60 -17.70 7.46
CA HIS A 20 -2.25 -17.22 7.17
C HIS A 20 -2.26 -15.82 6.55
N ALA A 21 -3.16 -15.55 5.60
CA ALA A 21 -3.34 -14.22 5.04
C ALA A 21 -3.80 -13.21 6.10
N ALA A 22 -4.73 -13.58 6.99
CA ALA A 22 -5.11 -12.72 8.11
C ALA A 22 -3.90 -12.43 9.02
N ALA A 23 -3.05 -13.42 9.27
CA ALA A 23 -1.87 -13.28 10.11
C ALA A 23 -0.80 -12.35 9.54
N THR A 24 -0.65 -12.23 8.21
CA THR A 24 0.29 -11.28 7.60
C THR A 24 -0.14 -9.82 7.79
N HIS A 25 -1.43 -9.57 7.97
CA HIS A 25 -1.99 -8.23 8.22
C HIS A 25 -2.32 -7.97 9.71
N ALA A 26 -2.05 -8.94 10.58
CA ALA A 26 -2.29 -8.85 12.01
C ALA A 26 -1.03 -8.38 12.76
N ARG A 27 -1.22 -7.50 13.75
CA ARG A 27 -0.16 -7.06 14.66
C ARG A 27 -0.57 -7.31 16.10
N MET A 28 0.33 -7.91 16.88
CA MET A 28 0.17 -8.02 18.34
C MET A 28 0.55 -6.69 18.98
N LEU A 29 -0.36 -6.12 19.76
CA LEU A 29 -0.19 -4.91 20.55
C LEU A 29 -0.05 -5.30 22.01
N ARG A 30 1.00 -4.82 22.66
CA ARG A 30 1.19 -4.93 24.11
C ARG A 30 1.18 -3.52 24.68
N LEU A 31 0.15 -3.20 25.45
CA LEU A 31 -0.07 -1.84 25.93
C LEU A 31 -0.17 -1.83 27.45
N PRO A 32 0.46 -0.86 28.13
CA PRO A 32 0.28 -0.66 29.55
C PRO A 32 -1.15 -0.15 29.87
N PRO A 33 -1.54 -0.11 31.15
CA PRO A 33 -2.76 0.58 31.58
C PRO A 33 -2.80 2.04 31.12
N GLN A 34 -4.01 2.61 31.09
CA GLN A 34 -4.30 4.02 30.78
C GLN A 34 -3.87 4.45 29.37
N ARG A 35 -3.88 3.53 28.40
CA ARG A 35 -3.66 3.82 26.98
C ARG A 35 -4.98 3.81 26.22
N THR A 36 -5.21 4.83 25.41
CA THR A 36 -6.36 4.89 24.52
C THR A 36 -6.09 4.06 23.26
N LEU A 37 -6.96 3.09 23.01
CA LEU A 37 -6.97 2.22 21.82
C LEU A 37 -7.79 2.82 20.68
N LEU A 38 -8.89 3.48 21.03
CA LEU A 38 -9.82 4.13 20.11
C LEU A 38 -10.32 5.42 20.76
N ARG A 39 -10.35 6.52 20.00
CA ARG A 39 -10.90 7.81 20.43
C ARG A 39 -12.27 8.05 19.79
N ALA A 40 -13.11 8.81 20.48
CA ALA A 40 -14.41 9.22 19.96
C ALA A 40 -14.24 9.97 18.63
N GLY A 41 -15.02 9.55 17.62
CA GLY A 41 -14.98 10.12 16.26
C GLY A 41 -13.77 9.71 15.42
N GLN A 42 -12.84 8.90 15.94
CA GLN A 42 -11.71 8.41 15.15
C GLN A 42 -12.14 7.22 14.28
N GLU A 43 -12.09 7.38 12.96
CA GLU A 43 -12.20 6.24 12.05
C GLU A 43 -10.99 5.31 12.22
N SER A 44 -11.25 4.05 12.58
CA SER A 44 -10.21 3.03 12.61
C SER A 44 -10.27 2.20 11.33
N ARG A 45 -9.15 2.18 10.60
CA ARG A 45 -8.94 1.25 9.47
C ARG A 45 -8.67 -0.19 9.94
N ARG A 46 -8.51 -0.40 11.25
CA ARG A 46 -8.16 -1.70 11.83
C ARG A 46 -9.18 -2.12 12.86
N ASP A 47 -9.53 -3.40 12.83
CA ASP A 47 -10.27 -4.03 13.90
C ASP A 47 -9.29 -4.46 15.00
N ILE A 48 -9.66 -4.18 16.24
CA ILE A 48 -8.84 -4.48 17.42
C ILE A 48 -9.58 -5.54 18.23
N PHE A 49 -8.91 -6.64 18.52
CA PHE A 49 -9.44 -7.77 19.27
C PHE A 49 -8.68 -7.90 20.59
N LEU A 50 -9.39 -8.01 21.71
CA LEU A 50 -8.75 -8.17 23.02
C LEU A 50 -8.37 -9.63 23.25
N HIS A 51 -7.06 -9.90 23.36
CA HIS A 51 -6.54 -11.24 23.62
C HIS A 51 -6.34 -11.50 25.12
N LYS A 52 -5.81 -10.51 25.86
CA LYS A 52 -5.67 -10.55 27.33
C LYS A 52 -5.84 -9.17 27.95
N GLY A 53 -6.27 -9.16 29.22
CA GLY A 53 -6.40 -7.97 30.04
C GLY A 53 -7.83 -7.42 30.06
N THR A 54 -7.97 -6.16 30.48
CA THR A 54 -9.25 -5.48 30.61
C THR A 54 -9.17 -4.06 30.04
N VAL A 55 -10.21 -3.68 29.30
CA VAL A 55 -10.43 -2.31 28.80
C VAL A 55 -11.70 -1.70 29.41
N ALA A 56 -11.76 -0.38 29.44
CA ALA A 56 -12.99 0.38 29.59
C ALA A 56 -13.48 0.78 28.21
N ILE A 57 -14.75 0.53 27.94
CA ILE A 57 -15.47 0.98 26.75
C ILE A 57 -16.42 2.07 27.17
N ARG A 58 -16.40 3.20 26.47
CA ARG A 58 -17.34 4.30 26.67
C ARG A 58 -18.25 4.44 25.47
N LEU A 59 -19.56 4.56 25.73
CA LEU A 59 -20.60 4.81 24.74
C LEU A 59 -21.59 5.82 25.34
N GLY A 60 -21.75 6.98 24.68
CA GLY A 60 -22.69 8.00 25.15
C GLY A 60 -22.47 8.45 26.60
N GLY A 61 -21.20 8.54 27.04
CA GLY A 61 -20.82 8.91 28.41
C GLY A 61 -20.90 7.78 29.45
N VAL A 62 -21.48 6.63 29.11
CA VAL A 62 -21.53 5.46 30.01
C VAL A 62 -20.26 4.63 29.83
N SER A 63 -19.57 4.31 30.93
CA SER A 63 -18.35 3.50 30.94
C SER A 63 -18.64 2.08 31.42
N ARG A 64 -18.26 1.07 30.63
CA ARG A 64 -18.36 -0.35 30.96
C ARG A 64 -17.00 -1.02 30.91
N ARG A 65 -16.76 -1.95 31.82
CA ARG A 65 -15.57 -2.83 31.83
C ARG A 65 -15.78 -4.00 30.86
N LEU A 66 -14.77 -4.29 30.04
CA LEU A 66 -14.74 -5.45 29.14
C LEU A 66 -13.39 -6.16 29.27
N ASP A 67 -13.41 -7.44 29.64
CA ASP A 67 -12.23 -8.31 29.60
C ASP A 67 -12.23 -9.19 28.35
N ALA A 68 -11.15 -9.96 28.15
CA ALA A 68 -11.00 -10.82 26.97
C ALA A 68 -12.10 -11.89 26.85
N ALA A 69 -12.60 -12.41 27.98
CA ALA A 69 -13.66 -13.42 27.98
C ALA A 69 -15.01 -12.78 27.60
N ALA A 70 -15.33 -11.62 28.17
CA ALA A 70 -16.54 -10.86 27.89
C ALA A 70 -16.56 -10.27 26.46
N ALA A 71 -15.40 -10.03 25.87
CA ALA A 71 -15.27 -9.67 24.46
C ALA A 71 -15.63 -10.83 23.51
N ALA A 72 -15.60 -12.08 23.98
CA ALA A 72 -15.95 -13.27 23.22
C ALA A 72 -15.25 -13.38 21.85
N GLY A 73 -14.03 -12.86 21.74
CA GLY A 73 -13.27 -12.85 20.49
C GLY A 73 -13.77 -11.88 19.42
N ARG A 74 -14.69 -10.96 19.75
CA ARG A 74 -15.20 -9.90 18.86
C ARG A 74 -14.24 -8.72 18.78
N ALA A 75 -14.36 -7.96 17.68
CA ALA A 75 -13.69 -6.68 17.56
C ALA A 75 -14.24 -5.71 18.61
N LEU A 76 -13.37 -4.97 19.29
CA LEU A 76 -13.76 -4.03 20.35
C LEU A 76 -14.72 -2.94 19.83
N GLY A 77 -14.60 -2.54 18.58
CA GLY A 77 -15.52 -1.60 17.92
C GLY A 77 -16.94 -2.15 17.75
N ALA A 78 -17.13 -3.47 17.68
CA ALA A 78 -18.45 -4.10 17.56
C ALA A 78 -19.30 -3.97 18.85
N HIS A 79 -18.69 -3.51 19.96
CA HIS A 79 -19.41 -3.19 21.19
C HIS A 79 -19.99 -1.76 21.20
N GLY A 80 -19.96 -1.06 20.06
CA GLY A 80 -20.46 0.31 19.95
C GLY A 80 -19.64 1.30 20.76
N ALA A 81 -18.33 1.09 20.87
CA ALA A 81 -17.44 1.93 21.66
C ALA A 81 -17.13 3.25 20.92
N ASP A 82 -17.38 4.39 21.55
CA ASP A 82 -16.84 5.68 21.10
C ASP A 82 -15.38 5.81 21.52
N GLU A 83 -15.06 5.40 22.75
CA GLU A 83 -13.70 5.44 23.30
C GLU A 83 -13.35 4.12 24.00
N ILE A 84 -12.12 3.66 23.80
CA ILE A 84 -11.59 2.46 24.44
C ILE A 84 -10.28 2.80 25.14
N VAL A 85 -10.21 2.54 26.45
CA VAL A 85 -9.02 2.79 27.28
C VAL A 85 -8.60 1.52 28.00
N THR A 86 -7.31 1.21 28.05
CA THR A 86 -6.79 0.04 28.79
C THR A 86 -6.89 0.29 30.30
N LEU A 87 -7.49 -0.64 31.05
CA LEU A 87 -7.56 -0.57 32.51
C LEU A 87 -6.43 -1.35 33.18
N THR A 88 -5.99 -2.42 32.54
CA THR A 88 -4.81 -3.21 32.92
C THR A 88 -3.80 -3.17 31.79
N SER A 89 -2.65 -3.83 31.96
CA SER A 89 -1.85 -4.24 30.81
C SER A 89 -2.69 -5.14 29.92
N VAL A 90 -2.65 -4.91 28.60
CA VAL A 90 -3.42 -5.68 27.62
C VAL A 90 -2.52 -6.26 26.53
N GLU A 91 -2.89 -7.45 26.07
CA GLU A 91 -2.47 -7.98 24.77
C GLU A 91 -3.67 -7.90 23.84
N ALA A 92 -3.54 -7.19 22.73
CA ALA A 92 -4.59 -7.04 21.72
C ALA A 92 -4.04 -7.37 20.34
N ILE A 93 -4.89 -7.87 19.45
CA ILE A 93 -4.54 -8.14 18.05
C ILE A 93 -5.22 -7.08 17.20
N SER A 94 -4.45 -6.32 16.43
CA SER A 94 -4.97 -5.36 15.46
C SER A 94 -4.87 -5.95 14.06
N VAL A 95 -5.98 -6.02 13.33
CA VAL A 95 -6.02 -6.56 11.97
C VAL A 95 -6.61 -5.52 11.04
N ASP A 96 -6.05 -5.38 9.84
CA ASP A 96 -6.54 -4.44 8.83
C ASP A 96 -7.95 -4.83 8.36
N ARG A 97 -8.91 -3.89 8.41
CA ARG A 97 -10.30 -4.14 8.04
C ARG A 97 -10.46 -4.43 6.55
N ALA A 98 -9.57 -3.89 5.71
CA ALA A 98 -9.60 -4.10 4.27
C ALA A 98 -9.45 -5.60 3.88
N VAL A 99 -8.83 -6.40 4.75
CA VAL A 99 -8.66 -7.84 4.54
C VAL A 99 -10.00 -8.58 4.62
N PHE A 100 -10.95 -8.08 5.43
CA PHE A 100 -12.27 -8.70 5.61
C PHE A 100 -13.34 -8.16 4.66
N ALA A 101 -13.11 -6.96 4.09
CA ALA A 101 -14.07 -6.32 3.20
C ALA A 101 -14.10 -6.93 1.80
N LYS A 102 -13.14 -7.80 1.44
CA LYS A 102 -13.20 -8.50 0.15
C LYS A 102 -14.37 -9.50 0.17
N PRO A 103 -15.35 -9.36 -0.73
CA PRO A 103 -16.47 -10.29 -0.80
C PRO A 103 -15.94 -11.70 -1.04
N ALA A 104 -16.57 -12.69 -0.38
CA ALA A 104 -16.25 -14.11 -0.52
C ALA A 104 -16.31 -14.61 -1.98
N ASP A 105 -16.97 -13.86 -2.86
CA ASP A 105 -17.05 -14.11 -4.31
C ASP A 105 -15.85 -13.59 -5.11
N SER A 106 -14.86 -12.99 -4.46
CA SER A 106 -13.59 -12.71 -5.14
C SER A 106 -12.99 -14.06 -5.56
N PRO A 107 -12.79 -14.31 -6.87
CA PRO A 107 -12.26 -15.59 -7.33
C PRO A 107 -10.97 -15.89 -6.56
N PRO A 108 -10.77 -17.15 -6.11
CA PRO A 108 -9.60 -17.51 -5.33
C PRO A 108 -8.36 -17.02 -6.08
N PRO A 109 -7.37 -16.40 -5.39
CA PRO A 109 -6.18 -15.92 -6.05
C PRO A 109 -5.58 -17.08 -6.82
N THR A 110 -5.51 -16.95 -8.14
CA THR A 110 -4.93 -17.97 -9.02
C THR A 110 -3.58 -18.35 -8.45
N PRO A 111 -3.28 -19.66 -8.29
CA PRO A 111 -2.08 -20.11 -7.61
C PRO A 111 -0.84 -19.38 -8.14
N GLU A 112 -0.13 -18.78 -7.18
CA GLU A 112 1.03 -17.93 -7.39
C GLU A 112 2.07 -18.70 -8.20
N ALA A 113 2.41 -18.17 -9.36
CA ALA A 113 3.46 -18.72 -10.20
C ALA A 113 4.79 -18.54 -9.47
N ALA A 114 5.64 -19.57 -9.44
CA ALA A 114 7.06 -19.32 -9.27
C ALA A 114 7.51 -18.38 -10.40
N LEU A 115 8.08 -17.24 -10.04
CA LEU A 115 8.61 -16.29 -11.01
C LEU A 115 9.75 -16.94 -11.80
N PRO A 116 9.78 -16.78 -13.14
CA PRO A 116 10.93 -17.23 -13.93
C PRO A 116 12.16 -16.42 -13.52
N ALA A 117 13.27 -17.04 -13.13
CA ALA A 117 14.46 -16.35 -12.59
C ALA A 117 14.97 -15.15 -13.44
N SER A 118 14.64 -15.13 -14.74
CA SER A 118 14.94 -14.05 -15.69
C SER A 118 14.13 -12.76 -15.49
N TRP A 119 13.09 -12.76 -14.66
CA TRP A 119 12.24 -11.57 -14.48
C TRP A 119 12.95 -10.42 -13.79
N ILE A 120 13.85 -10.72 -12.84
CA ILE A 120 14.55 -9.71 -12.06
C ILE A 120 15.39 -8.81 -12.99
N PRO A 121 16.26 -9.34 -13.88
CA PRO A 121 16.97 -8.50 -14.85
C PRO A 121 16.07 -7.60 -15.71
N ALA A 122 14.99 -8.15 -16.27
CA ALA A 122 14.06 -7.38 -17.11
C ALA A 122 13.37 -6.26 -16.31
N PHE A 123 12.99 -6.58 -15.07
CA PHE A 123 12.43 -5.62 -14.14
C PHE A 123 13.42 -4.51 -13.80
N LEU A 124 14.64 -4.86 -13.38
CA LEU A 124 15.72 -3.93 -13.03
C LEU A 124 16.15 -3.01 -14.19
N GLN A 125 15.99 -3.46 -15.43
CA GLN A 125 16.27 -2.67 -16.63
C GLN A 125 15.11 -1.80 -17.08
N GLY A 126 13.90 -2.03 -16.54
CA GLY A 126 12.69 -1.32 -16.89
C GLY A 126 12.74 0.17 -16.49
N PRO A 127 12.04 1.07 -17.22
CA PRO A 127 12.03 2.50 -16.92
C PRO A 127 11.60 2.83 -15.49
N VAL A 128 10.68 2.03 -14.92
CA VAL A 128 10.19 2.19 -13.55
C VAL A 128 11.29 1.99 -12.51
N MET A 129 12.28 1.13 -12.78
CA MET A 129 13.35 0.87 -11.83
C MET A 129 14.37 2.00 -11.75
N ARG A 130 14.33 2.94 -12.69
CA ARG A 130 15.08 4.21 -12.57
C ARG A 130 14.55 5.09 -11.44
N TRP A 131 13.34 4.83 -10.96
CA TRP A 131 12.75 5.54 -9.83
C TRP A 131 13.25 5.01 -8.49
N PHE A 132 13.87 3.83 -8.49
CA PHE A 132 14.26 3.11 -7.29
C PHE A 132 15.79 2.97 -7.23
N PRO A 133 16.45 3.48 -6.18
CA PRO A 133 17.89 3.30 -6.02
C PRO A 133 18.27 1.83 -5.89
N PRO A 134 19.48 1.41 -6.30
CA PRO A 134 19.93 0.03 -6.17
C PRO A 134 19.79 -0.58 -4.78
N SER A 135 19.93 0.24 -3.72
CA SER A 135 19.75 -0.20 -2.32
C SER A 135 18.33 -0.68 -2.00
N THR A 136 17.33 -0.23 -2.77
CA THR A 136 15.91 -0.55 -2.55
C THR A 136 15.45 -1.77 -3.33
N TRP A 137 16.23 -2.26 -4.30
CA TRP A 137 15.81 -3.32 -5.23
C TRP A 137 15.47 -4.64 -4.54
N ALA A 138 16.24 -5.04 -3.52
CA ALA A 138 15.96 -6.25 -2.75
C ALA A 138 14.61 -6.17 -2.02
N TRP A 139 14.23 -4.98 -1.56
CA TRP A 139 12.94 -4.73 -0.93
C TRP A 139 11.82 -4.76 -1.97
N VAL A 140 12.01 -4.11 -3.12
CA VAL A 140 11.03 -4.14 -4.23
C VAL A 140 10.73 -5.58 -4.63
N VAL A 141 11.76 -6.39 -4.87
CA VAL A 141 11.61 -7.82 -5.19
C VAL A 141 10.85 -8.58 -4.11
N LYS A 142 11.00 -8.20 -2.84
CA LYS A 142 10.33 -8.84 -1.70
C LYS A 142 8.84 -8.50 -1.59
N VAL A 143 8.44 -7.28 -1.93
CA VAL A 143 7.04 -6.83 -1.78
C VAL A 143 6.20 -7.00 -3.05
N GLY A 144 6.85 -7.22 -4.20
CA GLY A 144 6.16 -7.45 -5.46
C GLY A 144 5.40 -8.77 -5.44
N GLU A 145 4.11 -8.72 -5.75
CA GLU A 145 3.27 -9.91 -5.82
C GLU A 145 3.10 -10.36 -7.26
N VAL A 146 3.28 -11.66 -7.50
CA VAL A 146 3.21 -12.24 -8.84
C VAL A 146 1.76 -12.44 -9.25
N ARG A 147 1.37 -11.87 -10.38
CA ARG A 147 0.04 -12.05 -10.95
C ARG A 147 0.14 -12.62 -12.36
N ARG A 148 -0.48 -13.78 -12.57
CA ARG A 148 -0.75 -14.27 -13.93
C ARG A 148 -1.97 -13.57 -14.48
N VAL A 149 -1.91 -13.18 -15.75
CA VAL A 149 -3.01 -12.48 -16.42
C VAL A 149 -3.35 -13.15 -17.75
N GLN A 150 -4.62 -13.07 -18.13
CA GLN A 150 -5.12 -13.61 -19.41
C GLN A 150 -5.31 -12.50 -20.44
N SER A 151 -5.22 -12.83 -21.73
CA SER A 151 -5.60 -11.89 -22.79
C SER A 151 -7.07 -11.49 -22.64
N GLY A 152 -7.37 -10.21 -22.84
CA GLY A 152 -8.68 -9.61 -22.61
C GLY A 152 -8.97 -9.21 -21.16
N GLU A 153 -8.14 -9.61 -20.19
CA GLU A 153 -8.31 -9.20 -18.79
C GLU A 153 -8.12 -7.68 -18.67
N THR A 154 -9.07 -7.00 -18.00
CA THR A 154 -8.97 -5.58 -17.71
C THR A 154 -8.27 -5.39 -16.36
N LEU A 155 -7.11 -4.74 -16.35
CA LEU A 155 -6.36 -4.43 -15.13
C LEU A 155 -6.94 -3.20 -14.43
N PHE A 156 -7.30 -2.19 -15.21
CA PHE A 156 -7.91 -0.95 -14.75
C PHE A 156 -8.99 -0.50 -15.72
N ARG A 157 -10.07 0.09 -15.20
CA ARG A 157 -11.07 0.77 -16.01
C ARG A 157 -10.87 2.28 -15.96
N VAL A 158 -11.32 2.98 -17.00
CA VAL A 158 -11.42 4.44 -17.00
C VAL A 158 -12.22 4.91 -15.77
N GLY A 159 -11.70 5.93 -15.09
CA GLY A 159 -12.27 6.46 -13.86
C GLY A 159 -11.83 5.74 -12.57
N ASP A 160 -11.28 4.53 -12.65
CA ASP A 160 -10.76 3.83 -11.47
C ASP A 160 -9.62 4.64 -10.83
N VAL A 161 -9.59 4.70 -9.50
CA VAL A 161 -8.44 5.25 -8.76
C VAL A 161 -7.57 4.09 -8.31
N PRO A 162 -6.50 3.75 -9.06
CA PRO A 162 -5.77 2.51 -8.84
C PRO A 162 -5.05 2.54 -7.49
N GLN A 163 -5.13 1.44 -6.76
CA GLN A 163 -4.42 1.23 -5.50
C GLN A 163 -3.16 0.37 -5.68
N GLU A 164 -2.82 0.06 -6.92
CA GLU A 164 -1.74 -0.84 -7.28
C GLU A 164 -1.11 -0.39 -8.60
N LEU A 165 0.16 -0.70 -8.78
CA LEU A 165 0.83 -0.59 -10.08
C LEU A 165 1.17 -1.99 -10.56
N PHE A 166 1.24 -2.17 -11.87
CA PHE A 166 1.71 -3.42 -12.46
C PHE A 166 2.98 -3.21 -13.25
N VAL A 167 3.88 -4.17 -13.18
CA VAL A 167 5.07 -4.22 -14.02
C VAL A 167 5.00 -5.47 -14.87
N VAL A 168 5.08 -5.30 -16.18
CA VAL A 168 5.00 -6.43 -17.12
C VAL A 168 6.32 -7.20 -17.03
N VAL A 169 6.27 -8.46 -16.63
CA VAL A 169 7.43 -9.37 -16.69
C VAL A 169 7.41 -10.16 -17.99
N GLN A 170 6.23 -10.62 -18.38
CA GLN A 170 5.97 -11.36 -19.61
C GLN A 170 4.57 -11.03 -20.10
N GLY A 171 4.38 -11.03 -21.42
CA GLY A 171 3.10 -10.73 -22.06
C GLY A 171 3.04 -9.27 -22.52
N GLY A 172 1.84 -8.71 -22.53
CA GLY A 172 1.66 -7.31 -22.92
C GLY A 172 0.27 -6.79 -22.59
N ALA A 173 0.16 -5.47 -22.51
CA ALA A 173 -1.09 -4.77 -22.26
C ALA A 173 -1.19 -3.51 -23.14
N THR A 174 -2.38 -2.92 -23.19
CA THR A 174 -2.62 -1.62 -23.81
C THR A 174 -3.42 -0.72 -22.89
N CYS A 175 -3.09 0.57 -22.86
CA CYS A 175 -3.85 1.61 -22.18
C CYS A 175 -3.97 2.83 -23.11
N GLY A 176 -5.20 3.24 -23.44
CA GLY A 176 -5.40 4.41 -24.33
C GLY A 176 -4.72 4.29 -25.71
N GLY A 177 -4.49 3.07 -26.21
CA GLY A 177 -3.78 2.80 -27.47
C GLY A 177 -2.26 2.66 -27.35
N GLU A 178 -1.66 3.06 -26.22
CA GLU A 178 -0.26 2.80 -25.91
C GLU A 178 -0.06 1.33 -25.55
N ARG A 179 1.07 0.75 -25.98
CA ARG A 179 1.42 -0.67 -25.76
C ARG A 179 2.48 -0.77 -24.67
N PHE A 180 2.28 -1.72 -23.76
CA PHE A 180 3.17 -2.02 -22.64
C PHE A 180 3.68 -3.46 -22.78
N GLY A 181 5.00 -3.62 -22.74
CA GLY A 181 5.70 -4.90 -22.81
C GLY A 181 6.64 -5.12 -21.61
N PRO A 182 7.43 -6.20 -21.62
CA PRO A 182 8.33 -6.54 -20.52
C PRO A 182 9.23 -5.38 -20.07
N GLY A 183 9.22 -5.08 -18.77
CA GLY A 183 9.93 -3.98 -18.14
C GLY A 183 9.09 -2.70 -17.96
N ASP A 184 7.97 -2.56 -18.68
CA ASP A 184 7.11 -1.39 -18.57
C ASP A 184 6.23 -1.45 -17.31
N ALA A 185 5.99 -0.28 -16.73
CA ALA A 185 5.07 -0.11 -15.61
C ALA A 185 3.76 0.56 -16.04
N ILE A 186 2.66 0.02 -15.53
CA ILE A 186 1.30 0.42 -15.87
C ILE A 186 0.61 0.97 -14.62
N GLY A 187 -0.10 2.08 -14.77
CA GLY A 187 -0.86 2.71 -13.69
C GLY A 187 -0.02 3.51 -12.70
N ALA A 188 1.30 3.49 -12.82
CA ALA A 188 2.22 4.08 -11.83
C ALA A 188 1.90 5.54 -11.44
N ALA A 189 1.71 6.43 -12.43
CA ALA A 189 1.39 7.82 -12.14
C ALA A 189 0.04 7.96 -11.43
N ALA A 190 -0.99 7.27 -11.89
CA ALA A 190 -2.33 7.28 -11.29
C ALA A 190 -2.30 6.72 -9.85
N THR A 191 -1.54 5.65 -9.59
CA THR A 191 -1.42 5.03 -8.27
C THR A 191 -0.72 5.95 -7.27
N LEU A 192 0.37 6.62 -7.69
CA LEU A 192 1.11 7.55 -6.82
C LEU A 192 0.32 8.84 -6.56
N THR A 193 -0.29 9.41 -7.61
CA THR A 193 -1.03 10.69 -7.55
C THR A 193 -2.47 10.54 -7.04
N ARG A 194 -2.99 9.31 -6.94
CA ARG A 194 -4.41 9.00 -6.73
C ARG A 194 -5.33 9.63 -7.79
N ALA A 195 -4.79 9.93 -8.98
CA ALA A 195 -5.58 10.37 -10.10
C ALA A 195 -6.40 9.19 -10.66
N PRO A 196 -7.63 9.45 -11.14
CA PRO A 196 -8.38 8.43 -11.85
C PRO A 196 -7.69 8.05 -13.17
N MET A 197 -7.84 6.80 -13.59
CA MET A 197 -7.38 6.31 -14.88
C MET A 197 -8.10 7.02 -16.02
N VAL A 198 -7.34 7.44 -17.04
CA VAL A 198 -7.88 8.16 -18.21
C VAL A 198 -8.34 7.24 -19.33
N ALA A 199 -7.99 5.96 -19.26
CA ALA A 199 -8.37 4.93 -20.22
C ALA A 199 -8.35 3.54 -19.57
N ASP A 200 -9.06 2.60 -20.19
CA ASP A 200 -8.99 1.19 -19.80
C ASP A 200 -7.61 0.62 -20.10
N THR A 201 -7.10 -0.18 -19.16
CA THR A 201 -5.91 -1.00 -19.35
C THR A 201 -6.34 -2.44 -19.56
N VAL A 202 -6.11 -2.96 -20.76
CA VAL A 202 -6.48 -4.34 -21.15
C VAL A 202 -5.23 -5.14 -21.50
N VAL A 203 -5.13 -6.35 -20.98
CA VAL A 203 -4.06 -7.29 -21.30
C VAL A 203 -4.26 -7.79 -22.73
N THR A 204 -3.26 -7.62 -23.58
CA THR A 204 -3.32 -8.01 -25.00
C THR A 204 -2.70 -9.37 -25.24
N ALA A 205 -1.67 -9.73 -24.47
CA ALA A 205 -1.04 -11.05 -24.50
C ALA A 205 -0.94 -11.63 -23.09
N PRO A 206 -1.32 -12.91 -22.88
CA PRO A 206 -1.29 -13.52 -21.56
C PRO A 206 0.14 -13.57 -21.02
N GLY A 207 0.30 -13.51 -19.71
CA GLY A 207 1.64 -13.46 -19.14
C GLY A 207 1.70 -13.30 -17.63
N VAL A 208 2.81 -12.73 -17.18
CA VAL A 208 3.16 -12.57 -15.76
C VAL A 208 3.46 -11.10 -15.50
N PHE A 209 2.78 -10.55 -14.51
CA PHE A 209 2.88 -9.17 -14.09
C PHE A 209 3.29 -9.19 -12.62
N VAL A 210 4.05 -8.19 -12.18
CA VAL A 210 4.33 -7.98 -10.75
C VAL A 210 3.50 -6.81 -10.28
N ARG A 211 2.68 -7.07 -9.27
CA ARG A 211 1.75 -6.12 -8.64
C ARG A 211 2.44 -5.52 -7.43
N PHE A 212 2.40 -4.20 -7.32
CA PHE A 212 2.85 -3.47 -6.14
C PHE A 212 1.69 -2.67 -5.60
N SER A 213 1.36 -2.85 -4.32
CA SER A 213 0.36 -1.99 -3.67
C SER A 213 0.89 -0.57 -3.53
N ARG A 214 -0.01 0.42 -3.54
CA ARG A 214 0.34 1.81 -3.30
C ARG A 214 1.07 1.99 -1.97
N ASP A 215 0.58 1.35 -0.92
CA ASP A 215 1.18 1.47 0.41
C ASP A 215 2.63 0.98 0.43
N ALA A 216 2.92 -0.12 -0.26
CA ALA A 216 4.29 -0.59 -0.44
C ALA A 216 5.14 0.45 -1.20
N LEU A 217 4.64 1.04 -2.29
CA LEU A 217 5.40 2.06 -3.01
C LEU A 217 5.69 3.29 -2.15
N VAL A 218 4.71 3.73 -1.37
CA VAL A 218 4.89 4.90 -0.50
C VAL A 218 5.92 4.61 0.58
N GLU A 219 5.86 3.43 1.20
CA GLU A 219 6.86 2.98 2.18
C GLU A 219 8.28 2.97 1.57
N LEU A 220 8.40 2.49 0.33
CA LEU A 220 9.65 2.45 -0.39
C LEU A 220 10.24 3.84 -0.68
N LEU A 221 9.37 4.77 -1.07
CA LEU A 221 9.76 6.16 -1.33
C LEU A 221 10.14 6.89 -0.04
N ASP A 222 9.60 6.50 1.11
CA ASP A 222 9.92 7.07 2.42
C ASP A 222 11.29 6.63 2.95
N ASP A 223 11.67 5.36 2.71
CA ASP A 223 12.99 4.84 3.07
C ASP A 223 14.12 5.35 2.16
N TYR A 224 13.77 6.02 1.06
CA TYR A 224 14.76 6.64 0.22
C TYR A 224 15.32 7.91 0.87
N GLN A 225 16.45 7.73 1.56
CA GLN A 225 17.37 8.83 1.83
C GLN A 225 18.35 8.93 0.66
N PRO A 226 18.28 9.99 -0.17
CA PRO A 226 19.29 10.21 -1.18
C PRO A 226 20.65 10.34 -0.47
N PRO A 227 21.72 9.64 -0.93
CA PRO A 227 23.03 9.76 -0.30
C PRO A 227 23.44 11.23 -0.17
N ASP A 228 23.95 11.65 1.00
CA ASP A 228 24.40 13.04 1.24
C ASP A 228 25.51 13.49 0.28
N SER A 229 26.12 12.56 -0.45
CA SER A 229 27.39 12.73 -1.13
C SER A 229 27.34 13.28 -2.56
N ASP A 230 26.20 13.79 -3.04
CA ASP A 230 26.15 14.53 -4.31
C ASP A 230 25.02 15.55 -4.23
N GLN A 231 25.36 16.83 -4.11
CA GLN A 231 24.37 17.90 -4.07
C GLN A 231 23.53 17.83 -5.35
N PRO A 232 22.20 17.67 -5.27
CA PRO A 232 21.36 17.77 -6.45
C PRO A 232 21.62 19.13 -7.09
N THR A 233 21.95 19.14 -8.38
CA THR A 233 22.30 20.38 -9.10
C THR A 233 21.08 21.27 -9.31
N CYS A 234 19.88 20.76 -9.08
CA CYS A 234 18.64 21.52 -8.97
C CYS A 234 17.72 20.97 -7.87
N ARG A 235 17.05 21.86 -7.13
CA ARG A 235 16.11 21.50 -6.05
C ARG A 235 14.75 22.10 -6.34
N LEU A 236 13.71 21.29 -6.25
CA LEU A 236 12.32 21.71 -6.33
C LEU A 236 11.68 21.56 -4.95
N ASP A 237 11.43 22.69 -4.27
CA ASP A 237 10.89 22.70 -2.91
C ASP A 237 9.40 22.99 -2.90
N LEU A 238 8.59 21.94 -2.75
CA LEU A 238 7.13 22.01 -2.85
C LEU A 238 6.47 22.72 -1.67
N ASP A 239 7.16 22.89 -0.54
CA ASP A 239 6.63 23.68 0.57
C ASP A 239 6.63 25.19 0.25
N THR A 240 7.41 25.59 -0.75
CA THR A 240 7.54 27.00 -1.18
C THR A 240 6.79 27.32 -2.47
N ILE A 241 6.27 26.30 -3.16
CA ILE A 241 5.57 26.43 -4.45
C ILE A 241 4.10 26.07 -4.22
N ALA A 242 3.16 26.93 -4.63
CA ALA A 242 1.74 26.57 -4.61
C ALA A 242 1.44 25.48 -5.65
N SER A 243 0.48 24.58 -5.40
CA SER A 243 0.15 23.48 -6.33
C SER A 243 -0.21 23.98 -7.74
N ALA A 244 -0.80 25.16 -7.86
CA ALA A 244 -1.14 25.78 -9.14
C ALA A 244 0.10 26.20 -9.98
N ASP A 245 1.24 26.45 -9.32
CA ASP A 245 2.46 26.97 -9.95
C ASP A 245 3.49 25.87 -10.28
N GLU A 246 3.24 24.62 -9.86
CA GLU A 246 4.16 23.50 -10.04
C GLU A 246 4.53 23.27 -11.51
N ALA A 247 3.55 23.34 -12.41
CA ALA A 247 3.79 23.14 -13.83
C ALA A 247 4.78 24.17 -14.40
N GLU A 248 4.68 25.42 -13.95
CA GLU A 248 5.57 26.49 -14.37
C GLU A 248 6.95 26.36 -13.73
N ALA A 249 7.01 25.96 -12.45
CA ALA A 249 8.28 25.67 -11.78
C ALA A 249 9.04 24.53 -12.47
N MET A 250 8.34 23.47 -12.91
CA MET A 250 8.95 22.34 -13.63
C MET A 250 9.55 22.74 -14.97
N LYS A 251 8.93 23.67 -15.72
CA LYS A 251 9.48 24.16 -17.01
C LYS A 251 10.81 24.88 -16.87
N ARG A 252 11.11 25.41 -15.67
CA ARG A 252 12.37 26.13 -15.40
C ARG A 252 13.53 25.20 -15.02
N LEU A 253 13.26 23.92 -14.86
CA LEU A 253 14.28 22.94 -14.52
C LEU A 253 15.13 22.58 -15.74
N ASP A 254 16.41 22.35 -15.50
CA ASP A 254 17.35 21.90 -16.51
C ASP A 254 17.27 20.37 -16.63
N PRO A 255 16.87 19.80 -17.79
CA PRO A 255 16.73 18.37 -17.97
C PRO A 255 18.06 17.60 -17.91
N ALA A 256 19.21 18.29 -18.03
CA ALA A 256 20.52 17.67 -17.84
C ALA A 256 20.89 17.48 -16.35
N LYS A 257 20.10 18.05 -15.42
CA LYS A 257 20.37 18.03 -13.99
C LYS A 257 19.51 17.01 -13.27
N VAL A 258 20.08 16.48 -12.18
CA VAL A 258 19.34 15.66 -11.22
C VAL A 258 18.51 16.60 -10.33
N ILE A 259 17.21 16.38 -10.29
CA ILE A 259 16.26 17.21 -9.55
C ILE A 259 15.94 16.56 -8.22
N ALA A 260 16.22 17.23 -7.10
CA ALA A 260 15.73 16.79 -5.80
C ALA A 260 14.35 17.40 -5.48
N VAL A 261 13.34 16.56 -5.28
CA VAL A 261 11.99 17.03 -4.92
C VAL A 261 11.80 16.97 -3.41
N ARG A 262 11.57 18.13 -2.77
CA ARG A 262 11.36 18.25 -1.32
C ARG A 262 9.98 18.80 -1.00
N GLY A 263 9.53 18.61 0.23
CA GLY A 263 8.23 19.05 0.74
C GLY A 263 7.75 18.20 1.91
N ALA A 264 6.88 18.73 2.77
CA ALA A 264 6.31 17.98 3.91
C ALA A 264 5.24 16.96 3.46
N ASP A 265 4.50 17.28 2.40
CA ASP A 265 3.46 16.41 1.84
C ASP A 265 4.08 15.30 0.97
N ARG A 266 4.00 14.06 1.49
CA ARG A 266 4.58 12.87 0.86
C ARG A 266 3.92 12.52 -0.47
N GLU A 267 2.59 12.58 -0.52
CA GLU A 267 1.83 12.20 -1.71
C GLU A 267 2.12 13.19 -2.84
N ARG A 268 2.19 14.48 -2.49
CA ARG A 268 2.54 15.57 -3.41
C ARG A 268 3.96 15.44 -3.96
N ARG A 269 4.95 15.10 -3.13
CA ARG A 269 6.32 14.84 -3.59
C ARG A 269 6.37 13.70 -4.61
N ALA A 270 5.75 12.56 -4.31
CA ALA A 270 5.73 11.41 -5.19
C ALA A 270 5.05 11.73 -6.54
N ALA A 271 3.96 12.49 -6.49
CA ALA A 271 3.24 12.97 -7.67
C ALA A 271 4.09 13.88 -8.58
N VAL A 272 4.83 14.84 -8.00
CA VAL A 272 5.72 15.73 -8.75
C VAL A 272 6.93 14.97 -9.30
N ALA A 273 7.56 14.12 -8.49
CA ALA A 273 8.66 13.28 -8.92
C ALA A 273 8.27 12.41 -10.13
N SER A 274 7.10 11.77 -10.08
CA SER A 274 6.59 10.96 -11.19
C SER A 274 6.45 11.77 -12.48
N ARG A 275 5.88 12.99 -12.43
CA ARG A 275 5.74 13.87 -13.59
C ARG A 275 7.10 14.31 -14.16
N LEU A 276 8.06 14.63 -13.30
CA LEU A 276 9.43 14.97 -13.73
C LEU A 276 10.11 13.78 -14.43
N MET A 277 9.98 12.57 -13.87
CA MET A 277 10.57 11.38 -14.50
C MET A 277 9.92 11.06 -15.85
N GLN A 278 8.60 11.26 -15.99
CA GLN A 278 7.90 11.15 -17.28
C GLN A 278 8.38 12.19 -18.30
N ALA A 279 8.72 13.38 -17.85
CA ALA A 279 9.32 14.44 -18.68
C ALA A 279 10.83 14.21 -18.96
N GLY A 280 11.39 13.07 -18.55
CA GLY A 280 12.77 12.67 -18.84
C GLY A 280 13.82 13.17 -17.84
N PHE A 281 13.41 13.79 -16.73
CA PHE A 281 14.34 14.24 -15.70
C PHE A 281 14.82 13.06 -14.85
N ALA A 282 16.09 13.11 -14.43
CA ALA A 282 16.57 12.29 -13.33
C ALA A 282 16.09 12.92 -12.00
N VAL A 283 15.34 12.18 -11.19
CA VAL A 283 14.78 12.69 -9.93
C VAL A 283 15.42 11.97 -8.74
N ARG A 284 15.63 12.71 -7.66
CA ARG A 284 16.26 12.28 -6.42
C ARG A 284 15.50 12.78 -5.20
#